data_AF-A0A2G2ZL44-F1
#
_entry.id   AF-A0A2G2ZL44-F1
#
_cell.length_a   1.000
_cell.length_b   1.000
_cell.length_c   1.000
_cell.angle_alpha   90.00
_cell.angle_beta   90.00
_cell.angle_gamma   90.00
#
_symmetry.space_group_name_H-M   'P 1'
#
loop_
_entity.id
_entity.type
_entity.pdbx_description
1 polymer ?
#
loop_
_entity_poly.entity_id
_entity_poly.type
_entity_poly.pdbx_seq_one_letter_code
_entity_poly.pdbx_strand_id
1 'polypeptide(L)'
;MNGLRSEFGGPQFEPHMTVVGAIKLSEEEARDKFRKGCGEVKKVYGGTIEKFDVGFVYLLLHPTTEVMEASAHCCSCFGYNST
;
A
#
# COMPACT_ATOMS: atom_id res chain seq x y z
N MET A 1 -7.47 0.11 13.72
CA MET A 1 -8.78 0.69 13.35
C MET A 1 -9.99 0.04 14.06
N ASN A 2 -9.82 -0.99 14.91
CA ASN A 2 -10.96 -1.68 15.55
C ASN A 2 -11.82 -0.78 16.45
N GLY A 3 -11.22 0.15 17.20
CA GLY A 3 -11.96 1.10 18.04
C GLY A 3 -12.91 1.97 17.22
N LEU A 4 -12.40 2.59 16.15
CA LEU A 4 -13.21 3.41 15.24
C LEU A 4 -14.32 2.61 14.55
N ARG A 5 -14.03 1.37 14.13
CA ARG A 5 -15.07 0.49 13.56
C ARG A 5 -16.17 0.17 14.58
N SER A 6 -15.82 -0.06 15.85
CA SER A 6 -16.80 -0.36 16.90
C SER A 6 -17.74 0.81 17.18
N GLU A 7 -17.25 2.05 17.00
CA GLU A 7 -18.01 3.28 17.26
C GLU A 7 -18.81 3.75 16.03
N PHE A 8 -18.20 3.72 14.83
CA PHE A 8 -18.76 4.30 13.61
C PHE A 8 -19.23 3.26 12.57
N GLY A 9 -19.03 1.97 12.84
CA GLY A 9 -19.34 0.89 11.89
C GLY A 9 -18.30 0.72 10.78
N GLY A 10 -18.66 -0.01 9.72
CA GLY A 10 -17.83 -0.24 8.53
C GLY A 10 -17.20 -1.64 8.44
N PRO A 11 -16.59 -1.97 7.28
CA PRO A 11 -16.01 -3.28 7.05
C PRO A 11 -14.77 -3.53 7.92
N GLN A 12 -14.53 -4.80 8.24
CA GLN A 12 -13.27 -5.21 8.87
C GLN A 12 -12.20 -5.44 7.81
N PHE A 13 -11.00 -4.92 8.06
CA PHE A 13 -9.81 -5.15 7.25
C PHE A 13 -8.57 -5.11 8.15
N GLU A 14 -7.52 -5.82 7.72
CA GLU A 14 -6.20 -5.73 8.37
C GLU A 14 -5.52 -4.42 7.95
N PRO A 15 -4.88 -3.68 8.89
CA PRO A 15 -4.14 -2.47 8.55
C PRO A 15 -3.07 -2.75 7.50
N HIS A 16 -3.13 -2.05 6.37
CA HIS A 16 -2.18 -2.19 5.28
C HIS A 16 -1.92 -0.84 4.62
N MET A 17 -0.84 -0.79 3.84
CA MET A 17 -0.48 0.33 3.00
C MET A 17 -0.47 -0.15 1.55
N THR A 18 -1.25 0.50 0.70
CA THR A 18 -1.27 0.20 -0.73
C THR A 18 -0.07 0.85 -1.41
N VAL A 19 0.79 0.03 -2.01
CA VAL A 19 2.02 0.47 -2.72
C VAL A 19 1.88 0.40 -4.25
N VAL A 20 0.78 -0.13 -4.76
CA VAL A 20 0.46 -0.16 -6.19
C VAL A 20 -1.05 -0.03 -6.35
N GLY A 21 -1.49 0.78 -7.31
CA GLY A 21 -2.91 0.97 -7.59
C GLY A 21 -3.57 -0.26 -8.21
N ALA A 22 -4.89 -0.23 -8.33
CA ALA A 22 -5.65 -1.31 -8.93
C ALA A 22 -5.30 -1.49 -10.41
N ILE A 23 -5.03 -2.72 -10.83
CA ILE A 23 -4.71 -3.11 -12.21
C ILE A 23 -5.43 -4.39 -12.60
N LYS A 24 -5.67 -4.55 -13.90
CA LYS A 24 -6.20 -5.79 -14.47
C LYS A 24 -5.04 -6.65 -14.94
N LEU A 25 -4.98 -7.87 -14.42
CA LEU A 25 -4.00 -8.89 -14.78
C LEU A 25 -4.73 -10.23 -14.84
N SER A 26 -4.22 -11.15 -15.65
CA SER A 26 -4.52 -12.57 -15.45
C SER A 26 -3.94 -13.06 -14.12
N GLU A 27 -4.45 -14.17 -13.61
CA GLU A 27 -3.94 -14.77 -12.37
C GLU A 27 -2.44 -15.12 -12.46
N GLU A 28 -2.00 -15.63 -13.61
CA GLU A 28 -0.61 -15.98 -13.87
C GLU A 28 0.29 -14.74 -13.79
N GLU A 29 -0.07 -13.68 -14.51
CA GLU A 29 0.66 -12.41 -14.48
C GLU A 29 0.70 -11.81 -13.07
N ALA A 30 -0.41 -11.87 -12.33
CA ALA A 30 -0.46 -11.38 -10.96
C ALA A 30 0.50 -12.14 -10.04
N ARG A 31 0.53 -13.47 -10.13
CA ARG A 31 1.43 -14.32 -9.35
C ARG A 31 2.90 -14.08 -9.68
N ASP A 32 3.24 -13.96 -10.96
CA ASP A 32 4.62 -13.72 -11.40
C ASP A 32 5.13 -12.35 -10.96
N LYS A 33 4.34 -11.30 -11.20
CA LYS A 33 4.68 -9.93 -10.81
C LYS A 33 4.78 -9.78 -9.28
N PHE A 34 3.89 -10.44 -8.53
CA PHE A 34 3.96 -10.45 -7.07
C PHE A 34 5.24 -11.11 -6.55
N ARG A 35 5.60 -12.30 -7.07
CA ARG A 35 6.86 -12.97 -6.71
C ARG A 35 8.08 -12.10 -7.00
N LYS A 36 8.11 -11.46 -8.18
CA LYS A 36 9.18 -10.54 -8.56
C LYS A 36 9.27 -9.35 -7.60
N GLY A 37 8.14 -8.70 -7.33
CA GLY A 37 8.07 -7.57 -6.40
C GLY A 37 8.61 -7.93 -5.01
N CYS A 38 8.15 -9.03 -4.43
CA CYS A 38 8.59 -9.49 -3.11
C CYS A 38 10.09 -9.88 -3.07
N GLY A 39 10.63 -10.49 -4.12
CA GLY A 39 12.04 -10.89 -4.16
C GLY A 39 13.03 -9.72 -4.18
N GLU A 40 12.56 -8.54 -4.59
CA GLU A 40 13.36 -7.34 -4.74
C GLU A 40 13.16 -6.35 -3.57
N VAL A 41 12.06 -6.43 -2.82
CA VAL A 41 11.86 -5.70 -1.55
C VAL A 41 12.65 -6.38 -0.43
N LYS A 42 13.93 -6.02 -0.30
CA LYS A 42 14.85 -6.66 0.66
C LYS A 42 14.98 -5.96 2.01
N LYS A 43 14.49 -4.72 2.14
CA LYS A 43 14.73 -3.89 3.31
C LYS A 43 13.41 -3.54 4.00
N VAL A 44 13.28 -3.94 5.27
CA VAL A 44 12.23 -3.43 6.17
C VAL A 44 12.49 -1.94 6.37
N TYR A 45 11.45 -1.12 6.24
CA TYR A 45 11.51 0.32 6.43
C TYR A 45 10.44 0.79 7.41
N GLY A 46 10.71 1.90 8.07
CA GLY A 46 9.75 2.57 8.95
C GLY A 46 8.87 3.55 8.17
N GLY A 47 7.70 3.86 8.72
CA GLY A 47 6.86 4.96 8.26
C GLY A 47 6.49 5.86 9.44
N THR A 48 6.45 7.17 9.20
CA THR A 48 6.03 8.16 10.21
C THR A 48 4.63 8.63 9.87
N ILE A 49 3.71 8.60 10.83
CA ILE A 49 2.37 9.17 10.66
C ILE A 49 2.48 10.69 10.78
N GLU A 50 2.04 11.41 9.75
CA GLU A 50 2.06 12.87 9.71
C GLU A 50 0.77 13.47 10.28
N LYS A 51 -0.39 12.95 9.86
CA LYS A 51 -1.70 13.39 10.35
C LYS A 51 -2.79 12.35 10.19
N PHE A 52 -3.91 12.64 10.83
CA PHE A 52 -5.18 11.95 10.68
C PHE A 52 -6.13 12.82 9.85
N ASP A 53 -6.87 12.22 8.91
CA ASP A 53 -7.89 12.90 8.11
C ASP A 53 -9.26 12.22 8.31
N VAL A 54 -10.34 13.00 8.21
CA VAL A 54 -11.70 12.65 8.66
C VAL A 54 -12.69 12.48 7.51
N GLY A 55 -12.34 12.89 6.27
CA GLY A 55 -13.22 12.69 5.11
C GLY A 55 -13.40 11.21 4.75
N PHE A 56 -12.31 10.45 4.88
CA PHE A 56 -12.24 9.00 5.02
C PHE A 56 -11.20 8.76 6.10
N VAL A 57 -11.48 7.92 7.09
CA VAL A 57 -10.54 7.75 8.21
C VAL A 57 -9.30 6.97 7.74
N TYR A 58 -8.19 7.67 7.53
CA TYR A 58 -6.89 7.08 7.20
C TYR A 58 -5.74 7.76 7.95
N LEU A 59 -4.60 7.08 7.98
CA LEU A 59 -3.35 7.61 8.52
C LEU A 59 -2.51 8.13 7.35
N LEU A 60 -2.24 9.43 7.29
CA LEU A 60 -1.32 9.98 6.31
C LEU A 60 0.11 9.70 6.78
N LEU A 61 0.90 9.07 5.92
CA LEU A 61 2.32 8.84 6.17
C LEU A 61 3.16 9.97 5.59
N HIS A 62 4.22 10.35 6.30
CA HIS A 62 5.25 11.24 5.79
C HIS A 62 5.97 10.57 4.61
N PRO A 63 6.13 11.26 3.47
CA PRO A 63 6.69 10.68 2.25
C PRO A 63 8.23 10.60 2.30
N THR A 64 8.75 9.79 3.23
CA THR A 64 10.18 9.43 3.26
C THR A 64 10.61 8.76 1.95
N THR A 65 11.91 8.81 1.65
CA THR A 65 12.50 8.16 0.48
C THR A 65 12.11 6.67 0.42
N GLU A 66 12.18 5.94 1.53
CA GLU A 66 11.85 4.51 1.57
C GLU A 66 10.37 4.23 1.26
N VAL A 67 9.45 5.05 1.79
CA VAL A 67 8.00 4.91 1.50
C VAL A 67 7.73 5.14 0.02
N MET A 68 8.36 6.15 -0.57
CA MET A 68 8.19 6.48 -1.99
C MET A 68 8.84 5.44 -2.90
N GLU A 69 10.02 4.94 -2.56
CA GLU A 69 10.73 3.88 -3.29
C GLU A 69 9.95 2.56 -3.28
N ALA A 70 9.31 2.20 -2.17
CA ALA A 70 8.48 1.00 -2.10
C ALA A 70 7.33 1.05 -3.12
N SER A 71 6.67 2.21 -3.25
CA SER A 71 5.63 2.42 -4.26
C SER A 71 6.18 2.39 -5.68
N ALA A 72 7.25 3.13 -5.96
CA ALA A 72 7.88 3.18 -7.28
C ALA A 72 8.35 1.78 -7.74
N HIS A 73 8.95 1.02 -6.83
CA HIS A 73 9.39 -0.35 -7.04
C HIS A 73 8.23 -1.27 -7.43
N CYS A 74 7.15 -1.25 -6.63
CA CYS A 74 5.97 -2.06 -6.91
C CYS A 74 5.33 -1.64 -8.23
N CYS A 75 5.18 -0.34 -8.49
CA CYS A 75 4.62 0.15 -9.74
C CYS A 75 5.43 -0.33 -10.95
N SER A 76 6.76 -0.29 -10.88
CA SER A 76 7.64 -0.81 -11.93
C SER A 76 7.46 -2.32 -12.12
N CYS A 77 7.45 -3.11 -11.05
CA CYS A 77 7.25 -4.57 -11.10
C CYS A 77 5.92 -4.96 -11.74
N PHE A 78 4.86 -4.21 -11.41
CA PHE A 78 3.52 -4.50 -11.87
C PHE A 78 3.19 -3.87 -13.24
N GLY A 79 4.02 -2.96 -13.73
CA GLY A 79 3.77 -2.17 -14.95
C GLY A 79 2.64 -1.16 -14.74
N TYR A 80 2.51 -0.62 -13.53
CA TYR A 80 1.52 0.39 -13.19
C TYR A 80 2.01 1.78 -13.59
N ASN A 81 1.21 2.47 -14.41
CA ASN A 81 1.44 3.87 -14.75
C ASN A 81 0.60 4.75 -13.83
N SER A 82 1.26 5.45 -12.91
CA SER A 82 0.66 6.55 -12.16
C SER A 82 0.67 7.81 -13.04
N THR A 83 -0.25 7.89 -14.01
CA THR A 83 -0.57 9.17 -14.66
C THR A 83 -1.34 10.07 -13.71
#